data_AF-A0A1Q9S9P1-F1
#
_entry.id   AF-A0A1Q9S9P1-F1
#
_cell.length_a   1.000
_cell.length_b   1.000
_cell.length_c   1.000
_cell.angle_alpha   90.00
_cell.angle_beta   90.00
_cell.angle_gamma   90.00
#
_symmetry.space_group_name_H-M   'P 1'
#
loop_
_entity.id
_entity.type
_entity.pdbx_description
1 polymer ?
#
loop_
_entity_poly.entity_id
_entity_poly.type
_entity_poly.pdbx_seq_one_letter_code
_entity_poly.pdbx_strand_id
1 'polypeptide(L)'
;MLLLLAAWLVWPLRWPWAVPLFIYCLPEILVNNIYLLLAVAAVLGMRWPGVWAFPILTKVTLGVGLLWFVGRRQWRNFVIGAALTLAIVAVGYVVHPQEWKAWFEFLMSNREGTKDGIALFAFRCSVAIALVFLAARFHLPWLVAPAMLIASPVLVSIVPVALLAAIPRLAMSGSGSNAVSWSRRRLTRLPRGVPVRPTMNASTDP
;
A
#
# COMPACT_ATOMS: atom_id res chain seq x y z
N MET A 1 -12.86 -10.10 -13.90
CA MET A 1 -12.60 -9.52 -12.55
C MET A 1 -11.25 -8.78 -12.49
N LEU A 2 -10.11 -9.43 -12.76
CA LEU A 2 -8.78 -8.80 -12.64
C LEU A 2 -8.59 -7.55 -13.50
N LEU A 3 -9.16 -7.51 -14.72
CA LEU A 3 -9.16 -6.32 -15.58
C LEU A 3 -9.81 -5.10 -14.90
N LEU A 4 -10.93 -5.31 -14.20
CA LEU A 4 -11.63 -4.25 -13.48
C LEU A 4 -10.80 -3.74 -12.30
N LEU A 5 -10.10 -4.64 -11.61
CA LEU A 5 -9.21 -4.29 -10.50
C LEU A 5 -8.01 -3.49 -10.98
N ALA A 6 -7.37 -3.91 -12.08
CA ALA A 6 -6.29 -3.16 -12.69
C ALA A 6 -6.76 -1.76 -13.13
N ALA A 7 -7.89 -1.67 -13.83
CA ALA A 7 -8.50 -0.39 -14.21
C ALA A 7 -8.79 0.49 -12.99
N TRP A 8 -9.35 -0.08 -11.92
CA TRP A 8 -9.64 0.63 -10.68
C TRP A 8 -8.39 1.16 -9.99
N LEU A 9 -7.31 0.39 -9.98
CA LEU A 9 -6.05 0.75 -9.32
C LEU A 9 -5.36 1.92 -10.05
N VAL A 10 -5.46 1.93 -11.38
CA VAL A 10 -4.83 2.90 -12.28
C VAL A 10 -5.72 4.14 -12.51
N TRP A 11 -7.03 4.04 -12.30
CA TRP A 11 -8.02 5.11 -12.42
C TRP A 11 -7.62 6.52 -11.93
N PRO A 12 -6.96 6.69 -10.76
CA PRO A 12 -6.56 8.03 -10.30
C PRO A 12 -5.46 8.70 -11.14
N LEU A 13 -4.84 7.98 -12.08
CA LEU A 13 -3.75 8.48 -12.92
C LEU A 13 -4.30 9.09 -14.22
N ARG A 14 -3.61 10.09 -14.78
CA ARG A 14 -4.00 10.68 -16.07
C ARG A 14 -3.81 9.64 -17.18
N TRP A 15 -4.66 9.66 -18.20
CA TRP A 15 -4.61 8.79 -19.39
C TRP A 15 -3.20 8.42 -19.91
N PRO A 16 -2.24 9.36 -20.10
CA PRO A 16 -0.91 9.01 -20.62
C PRO A 16 -0.10 8.09 -19.70
N TRP A 17 -0.37 8.08 -18.40
CA TRP A 17 0.28 7.19 -17.44
C TRP A 17 -0.59 5.97 -17.13
N ALA A 18 -1.91 6.11 -17.25
CA ALA A 18 -2.85 5.05 -16.97
C ALA A 18 -2.75 3.92 -17.99
N VAL A 19 -2.68 4.25 -19.28
CA VAL A 19 -2.65 3.26 -20.36
C VAL A 19 -1.40 2.37 -20.29
N PRO A 20 -0.16 2.91 -20.17
CA PRO A 20 1.03 2.07 -20.03
C PRO A 20 0.99 1.17 -18.78
N LEU A 21 0.55 1.70 -17.64
CA LEU A 21 0.49 0.93 -16.39
C LEU A 21 -0.54 -0.20 -16.46
N PHE A 22 -1.67 0.04 -17.13
CA PHE A 22 -2.69 -0.97 -17.37
C PHE A 22 -2.18 -2.07 -18.31
N ILE A 23 -1.54 -1.71 -19.43
CA ILE A 23 -0.90 -2.66 -20.35
C ILE A 23 0.16 -3.50 -19.63
N TYR A 24 0.93 -2.87 -18.75
CA TYR A 24 1.95 -3.53 -17.95
C TYR A 24 1.36 -4.55 -16.96
N CYS A 25 0.10 -4.41 -16.55
CA CYS A 25 -0.59 -5.39 -15.71
C CYS A 25 -1.13 -6.59 -16.50
N LEU A 26 -1.12 -6.58 -17.83
CA LEU A 26 -1.67 -7.69 -18.63
C LEU A 26 -0.96 -9.04 -18.45
N PRO A 27 0.38 -9.13 -18.33
CA PRO A 27 1.06 -10.40 -18.09
C PRO A 27 0.57 -11.12 -16.83
N GLU A 28 0.29 -10.39 -15.75
CA GLU A 28 -0.31 -10.93 -14.52
C GLU A 28 -1.67 -11.57 -14.77
N ILE A 29 -2.50 -10.90 -15.58
CA ILE A 29 -3.86 -11.35 -15.90
C ILE A 29 -3.79 -12.61 -16.75
N LEU A 30 -2.84 -12.69 -17.69
CA LEU A 30 -2.62 -13.87 -18.53
C LEU A 30 -2.08 -15.06 -17.72
N VAL A 31 -1.21 -14.79 -16.74
CA VAL A 31 -0.62 -15.81 -15.85
C VAL A 31 -1.59 -16.19 -14.72
N ASN A 32 -2.72 -15.49 -14.58
CA ASN A 32 -3.66 -15.61 -13.45
C ASN A 32 -2.97 -15.50 -12.08
N ASN A 33 -2.02 -14.57 -11.99
CA ASN A 33 -1.31 -14.35 -10.74
C ASN A 33 -2.11 -13.47 -9.77
N ILE A 34 -1.80 -13.60 -8.49
CA ILE A 34 -2.49 -12.93 -7.40
C ILE A 34 -1.87 -11.57 -7.03
N TYR A 35 -0.77 -11.11 -7.64
CA TYR A 35 -0.14 -9.85 -7.21
C TYR A 35 -1.02 -8.63 -7.46
N LEU A 36 -1.85 -8.63 -8.50
CA LEU A 36 -2.90 -7.62 -8.66
C LEU A 36 -3.89 -7.61 -7.48
N LEU A 37 -4.31 -8.78 -6.99
CA LEU A 37 -5.16 -8.88 -5.80
C LEU A 37 -4.43 -8.40 -4.55
N LEU A 38 -3.14 -8.70 -4.43
CA LEU A 38 -2.28 -8.24 -3.34
C LEU A 38 -2.08 -6.72 -3.37
N ALA A 39 -1.99 -6.12 -4.55
CA ALA A 39 -1.90 -4.68 -4.74
C ALA A 39 -3.20 -3.99 -4.28
N VAL A 40 -4.36 -4.55 -4.65
CA VAL A 40 -5.66 -4.09 -4.16
C VAL A 40 -5.77 -4.26 -2.65
N ALA A 41 -5.35 -5.41 -2.12
CA ALA A 41 -5.34 -5.69 -0.69
C ALA A 41 -4.44 -4.72 0.09
N ALA A 42 -3.31 -4.28 -0.49
CA ALA A 42 -2.46 -3.25 0.11
C ALA A 42 -3.21 -1.92 0.26
N VAL A 43 -3.94 -1.48 -0.77
CA VAL A 43 -4.74 -0.24 -0.73
C VAL A 43 -5.87 -0.35 0.30
N LEU A 44 -6.67 -1.43 0.22
CA LEU A 44 -7.80 -1.63 1.12
C LEU A 44 -7.35 -1.89 2.56
N GLY A 45 -6.22 -2.58 2.75
CA GLY A 45 -5.61 -2.89 4.03
C GLY A 45 -5.22 -1.65 4.84
N MET A 46 -4.94 -0.53 4.17
CA MET A 46 -4.72 0.75 4.85
C MET A 46 -5.98 1.30 5.53
N ARG A 47 -7.17 0.98 5.00
CA ARG A 47 -8.45 1.40 5.55
C ARG A 47 -9.04 0.33 6.48
N TRP A 48 -8.93 -0.93 6.09
CA TRP A 48 -9.51 -2.10 6.76
C TRP A 48 -8.40 -3.10 7.12
N PRO A 49 -7.91 -3.08 8.36
CA PRO A 49 -6.73 -3.86 8.74
C PRO A 49 -6.88 -5.37 8.56
N GLY A 50 -8.11 -5.89 8.63
CA GLY A 50 -8.42 -7.31 8.39
C GLY A 50 -8.06 -7.80 6.99
N VAL A 51 -8.02 -6.92 5.99
CA VAL A 51 -7.65 -7.28 4.60
C VAL A 51 -6.20 -7.75 4.51
N TRP A 52 -5.32 -7.35 5.44
CA TRP A 52 -3.94 -7.84 5.51
C TRP A 52 -3.81 -9.35 5.77
N ALA A 53 -4.86 -10.00 6.29
CA ALA A 53 -4.88 -11.46 6.42
C ALA A 53 -4.69 -12.14 5.05
N PHE A 54 -5.25 -11.58 3.97
CA PHE A 54 -5.14 -12.16 2.63
C PHE A 54 -3.68 -12.19 2.12
N PRO A 55 -2.92 -11.08 2.10
CA PRO A 55 -1.49 -11.11 1.79
C PRO A 55 -0.68 -12.02 2.72
N ILE A 56 -0.93 -12.01 4.03
CA ILE A 56 -0.16 -12.81 4.99
C ILE A 56 -0.34 -14.31 4.72
N LEU A 57 -1.57 -14.76 4.49
CA LEU A 57 -1.86 -16.18 4.30
C LEU A 57 -1.44 -16.71 2.93
N THR A 58 -1.49 -15.87 1.90
CA THR A 58 -1.11 -16.28 0.54
C THR A 58 0.40 -16.14 0.29
N LYS A 59 1.02 -15.09 0.84
CA LYS A 59 2.43 -14.75 0.67
C LYS A 59 2.94 -14.04 1.93
N VAL A 60 3.40 -14.83 2.91
CA VAL A 60 3.82 -14.38 4.25
C VAL A 60 4.65 -13.08 4.24
N THR A 61 5.62 -12.95 3.32
CA THR A 61 6.49 -11.76 3.26
C THR A 61 5.78 -10.47 2.83
N LEU A 62 4.72 -10.56 2.03
CA LEU A 62 3.93 -9.41 1.59
C LEU A 62 3.05 -8.86 2.70
N GLY A 63 2.90 -9.62 3.80
CA GLY A 63 2.28 -9.16 5.04
C GLY A 63 3.03 -8.04 5.77
N VAL A 64 4.25 -7.68 5.33
CA VAL A 64 5.07 -6.62 5.93
C VAL A 64 4.34 -5.28 6.06
N GLY A 65 3.39 -4.99 5.16
CA GLY A 65 2.62 -3.76 5.21
C GLY A 65 1.73 -3.61 6.46
N LEU A 66 1.38 -4.69 7.15
CA LEU A 66 0.67 -4.61 8.44
C LEU A 66 1.51 -3.88 9.51
N LEU A 67 2.85 -3.95 9.43
CA LEU A 67 3.78 -3.25 10.32
C LEU A 67 3.69 -1.73 10.20
N TRP A 68 3.08 -1.21 9.13
CA TRP A 68 2.75 0.21 9.00
C TRP A 68 1.99 0.69 10.23
N PHE A 69 0.99 -0.06 10.70
CA PHE A 69 0.19 0.32 11.87
C PHE A 69 1.01 0.36 13.15
N VAL A 70 2.00 -0.52 13.30
CA VAL A 70 2.94 -0.52 14.42
C VAL A 70 3.78 0.76 14.39
N GLY A 71 4.38 1.10 13.24
CA GLY A 71 5.15 2.33 13.09
C GLY A 71 4.33 3.61 13.32
N ARG A 72 3.02 3.56 13.02
CA ARG A 72 2.05 4.64 13.31
C ARG A 72 1.54 4.67 14.75
N ARG A 73 1.96 3.73 15.60
CA ARG A 73 1.40 3.49 16.95
C ARG A 73 -0.12 3.24 16.95
N GLN A 74 -0.66 2.73 15.84
CA GLN A 74 -2.07 2.35 15.68
C GLN A 74 -2.29 0.90 16.11
N TRP A 75 -2.04 0.63 17.39
CA TRP A 75 -2.09 -0.71 17.96
C TRP A 75 -3.42 -1.41 17.75
N ARG A 76 -4.55 -0.68 17.84
CA ARG A 76 -5.88 -1.24 17.56
C ARG A 76 -5.97 -1.84 16.16
N ASN A 77 -5.49 -1.12 15.14
CA ASN A 77 -5.55 -1.57 13.75
C ASN A 77 -4.63 -2.78 13.53
N PHE A 78 -3.44 -2.75 14.12
CA PHE A 78 -2.52 -3.89 14.11
C PHE A 78 -3.16 -5.14 14.74
N VAL A 79 -3.74 -5.00 15.94
CA VAL A 79 -4.40 -6.11 16.66
C VAL A 79 -5.58 -6.65 15.87
N ILE A 80 -6.41 -5.80 15.24
CA ILE A 80 -7.52 -6.27 14.39
C ILE A 80 -7.01 -7.13 13.23
N GLY A 81 -5.99 -6.66 12.50
CA GLY A 81 -5.41 -7.42 11.39
C GLY A 81 -4.79 -8.74 11.85
N ALA A 82 -4.02 -8.70 12.93
CA ALA A 82 -3.36 -9.87 13.51
C ALA A 82 -4.39 -10.89 14.05
N ALA A 83 -5.41 -10.43 14.78
CA ALA A 83 -6.45 -11.28 15.36
C ALA A 83 -7.31 -11.95 14.29
N LEU A 84 -7.70 -11.23 13.22
CA LEU A 84 -8.43 -11.83 12.10
C LEU A 84 -7.59 -12.87 11.37
N THR A 85 -6.30 -12.58 11.16
CA THR A 85 -5.38 -13.56 10.55
C THR A 85 -5.28 -14.82 11.43
N LEU A 86 -5.07 -14.64 12.74
CA LEU A 86 -4.98 -15.74 13.69
C LEU A 86 -6.29 -16.54 13.77
N ALA A 87 -7.44 -15.88 13.73
CA ALA A 87 -8.75 -16.54 13.73
C ALA A 87 -8.93 -17.43 12.50
N ILE A 88 -8.54 -16.94 11.31
CA ILE A 88 -8.59 -17.74 10.07
C ILE A 88 -7.67 -18.95 10.17
N VAL A 89 -6.43 -18.76 10.66
CA VAL A 89 -5.47 -19.86 10.87
C VAL A 89 -6.01 -20.86 11.87
N ALA A 90 -6.55 -20.41 13.00
CA ALA A 90 -7.07 -21.28 14.06
C ALA A 90 -8.25 -22.11 13.58
N VAL A 91 -9.22 -21.50 12.88
CA VAL A 91 -10.33 -22.23 12.27
C VAL A 91 -9.80 -23.23 11.24
N GLY A 92 -8.88 -22.83 10.38
CA GLY A 92 -8.25 -23.72 9.41
C GLY A 92 -7.53 -24.90 10.07
N TYR A 93 -6.83 -24.65 11.17
CA TYR A 93 -6.08 -25.67 11.92
C TYR A 93 -7.01 -26.66 12.61
N VAL A 94 -8.13 -26.20 13.18
CA VAL A 94 -9.14 -27.07 13.80
C VAL A 94 -9.78 -28.00 12.77
N VAL A 95 -10.04 -27.50 11.56
CA VAL A 95 -10.68 -28.30 10.49
C VAL A 95 -9.67 -29.25 9.82
N HIS A 96 -8.44 -28.80 9.55
CA HIS A 96 -7.42 -29.57 8.82
C HIS A 96 -6.03 -29.49 9.46
N PRO A 97 -5.81 -30.08 10.65
CA PRO A 97 -4.58 -29.88 11.41
C PRO A 97 -3.34 -30.48 10.73
N GLN A 98 -3.49 -31.58 9.98
CA GLN A 98 -2.37 -32.25 9.31
C GLN A 98 -1.87 -31.44 8.11
N GLU A 99 -2.78 -30.87 7.31
CA GLU A 99 -2.43 -30.01 6.17
C GLU A 99 -1.67 -28.77 6.61
N TRP A 100 -2.07 -28.17 7.74
CA TRP A 100 -1.34 -27.04 8.32
C TRP A 100 0.07 -27.43 8.77
N LYS A 101 0.23 -28.57 9.44
CA LYS A 101 1.57 -29.07 9.82
C LYS A 101 2.43 -29.31 8.59
N ALA A 102 1.90 -30.01 7.58
CA ALA A 102 2.59 -30.28 6.33
C ALA A 102 2.99 -28.97 5.61
N TRP A 103 2.13 -27.96 5.62
CA TRP A 103 2.44 -26.64 5.07
C TRP A 103 3.56 -25.91 5.84
N PHE A 104 3.54 -25.95 7.18
CA PHE A 104 4.61 -25.37 8.00
C PHE A 104 5.95 -26.10 7.79
N GLU A 105 5.93 -27.43 7.71
CA GLU A 105 7.10 -28.25 7.39
C GLU A 105 7.63 -27.96 5.98
N PHE A 106 6.73 -27.79 5.00
CA PHE A 106 7.08 -27.35 3.64
C PHE A 106 7.80 -25.99 3.66
N LEU A 107 7.29 -25.00 4.41
CA LEU A 107 7.96 -23.69 4.51
C LEU A 107 9.35 -23.79 5.12
N MET A 108 9.53 -24.60 6.16
CA MET A 108 10.81 -24.77 6.84
C MET A 108 11.81 -25.55 5.99
N SER A 109 11.37 -26.59 5.29
CA SER A 109 12.21 -27.38 4.38
C SER A 109 12.63 -26.60 3.13
N ASN A 110 11.80 -25.67 2.65
CA ASN A 110 12.07 -24.88 1.44
C ASN A 110 12.74 -23.53 1.71
N ARG A 111 13.16 -23.25 2.95
CA ARG A 111 13.85 -21.99 3.31
C ARG A 111 15.14 -21.76 2.51
N GLU A 112 15.82 -22.83 2.13
CA GLU A 112 17.06 -22.82 1.33
C GLU A 112 16.80 -22.73 -0.19
N GLY A 113 15.55 -22.95 -0.64
CA GLY A 113 15.17 -22.91 -2.06
C GLY A 113 15.06 -21.50 -2.66
N THR A 114 15.38 -20.45 -1.90
CA THR A 114 15.40 -19.09 -2.42
C THR A 114 16.65 -18.92 -3.28
N LYS A 115 16.48 -18.62 -4.58
CA LYS A 115 17.58 -18.47 -5.56
C LYS A 115 18.68 -17.48 -5.13
N ASP A 116 18.30 -16.51 -4.29
CA ASP A 116 19.16 -15.42 -3.79
C ASP A 116 19.98 -15.83 -2.55
N GLY A 117 19.70 -16.98 -1.94
CA GLY A 117 20.26 -17.42 -0.66
C GLY A 117 19.57 -16.80 0.58
N ILE A 118 19.62 -17.51 1.71
CA ILE A 118 18.92 -17.12 2.96
C ILE A 118 19.38 -15.76 3.48
N ALA A 119 20.69 -15.48 3.43
CA ALA A 119 21.25 -14.23 3.96
C ALA A 119 20.73 -13.00 3.20
N LEU A 120 20.72 -13.07 1.86
CA LEU A 120 20.25 -11.96 1.03
C LEU A 120 18.73 -11.80 1.14
N PHE A 121 17.98 -12.90 1.23
CA PHE A 121 16.55 -12.85 1.49
C PHE A 121 16.23 -12.21 2.85
N ALA A 122 16.94 -12.59 3.91
CA ALA A 122 16.77 -11.99 5.24
C ALA A 122 17.14 -10.50 5.25
N PHE A 123 18.21 -10.11 4.55
CA PHE A 123 18.57 -8.71 4.36
C PHE A 123 17.46 -7.93 3.65
N ARG A 124 16.90 -8.47 2.57
CA ARG A 124 15.78 -7.86 1.83
C ARG A 124 14.53 -7.72 2.69
N CYS A 125 14.17 -8.73 3.46
CA CYS A 125 13.07 -8.63 4.43
C CYS A 125 13.33 -7.54 5.46
N SER A 126 14.57 -7.42 5.96
CA SER A 126 14.96 -6.38 6.90
C SER A 126 14.84 -4.98 6.28
N VAL A 127 15.29 -4.81 5.04
CA VAL A 127 15.13 -3.56 4.27
C VAL A 127 13.66 -3.22 4.04
N ALA A 128 12.83 -4.20 3.67
CA ALA A 128 11.39 -4.00 3.50
C ALA A 128 10.71 -3.55 4.80
N ILE A 129 11.04 -4.19 5.93
CA ILE A 129 10.55 -3.80 7.26
C ILE A 129 10.97 -2.36 7.57
N ALA A 130 12.26 -2.05 7.41
CA ALA A 130 12.79 -0.70 7.64
C ALA A 130 12.08 0.35 6.78
N LEU A 131 11.82 0.04 5.50
CA LEU A 131 11.07 0.91 4.59
C LEU A 131 9.63 1.11 5.05
N VAL A 132 8.92 0.09 5.53
CA VAL A 132 7.56 0.26 6.06
C VAL A 132 7.56 1.13 7.32
N PHE A 133 8.53 0.97 8.22
CA PHE A 133 8.66 1.84 9.39
C PHE A 133 8.99 3.29 8.99
N LEU A 134 9.87 3.47 8.01
CA LEU A 134 10.20 4.78 7.44
C LEU A 134 8.97 5.44 6.81
N ALA A 135 8.23 4.67 6.03
CA ALA A 135 6.98 5.07 5.40
C ALA A 135 5.98 5.55 6.45
N ALA A 136 5.81 4.78 7.54
CA ALA A 136 4.91 5.09 8.64
C ALA A 136 5.31 6.36 9.38
N ARG A 137 6.63 6.55 9.59
CA ARG A 137 7.21 7.73 10.25
C ARG A 137 7.00 9.01 9.42
N PHE A 138 7.20 8.94 8.12
CA PHE A 138 7.08 10.09 7.22
C PHE A 138 5.70 10.28 6.60
N HIS A 139 4.70 9.47 7.00
CA HIS A 139 3.35 9.52 6.44
C HIS A 139 3.33 9.32 4.91
N LEU A 140 4.16 8.40 4.40
CA LEU A 140 4.29 8.07 2.98
C LEU A 140 3.68 6.69 2.68
N PRO A 141 2.34 6.55 2.65
CA PRO A 141 1.67 5.26 2.44
C PRO A 141 2.02 4.59 1.10
N TRP A 142 2.43 5.36 0.09
CA TRP A 142 2.85 4.82 -1.20
C TRP A 142 4.07 3.92 -1.11
N LEU A 143 4.94 4.13 -0.11
CA LEU A 143 6.19 3.37 0.07
C LEU A 143 5.93 1.94 0.58
N VAL A 144 4.70 1.63 1.02
CA VAL A 144 4.27 0.27 1.38
C VAL A 144 4.33 -0.67 0.18
N ALA A 145 3.93 -0.21 -1.01
CA ALA A 145 3.94 -1.03 -2.22
C ALA A 145 5.38 -1.41 -2.68
N PRO A 146 6.35 -0.48 -2.77
CA PRO A 146 7.76 -0.82 -2.96
C PRO A 146 8.33 -1.73 -1.87
N ALA A 147 7.96 -1.52 -0.60
CA ALA A 147 8.43 -2.40 0.47
C ALA A 147 7.90 -3.84 0.31
N MET A 148 6.64 -4.00 -0.08
CA MET A 148 6.06 -5.30 -0.43
C MET A 148 6.79 -5.93 -1.63
N LEU A 149 7.11 -5.15 -2.67
CA LEU A 149 7.89 -5.63 -3.81
C LEU A 149 9.26 -6.15 -3.36
N ILE A 150 9.98 -5.41 -2.52
CA ILE A 150 11.29 -5.81 -1.98
C ILE A 150 11.18 -7.06 -1.11
N ALA A 151 10.07 -7.23 -0.38
CA ALA A 151 9.80 -8.42 0.41
C ALA A 151 9.40 -9.65 -0.43
N SER A 152 9.06 -9.48 -1.72
CA SER A 152 8.65 -10.59 -2.58
C SER A 152 9.80 -11.60 -2.77
N PRO A 153 9.62 -12.90 -2.47
CA PRO A 153 10.71 -13.88 -2.60
C PRO A 153 11.19 -14.06 -4.05
N VAL A 154 10.38 -13.69 -5.04
CA VAL A 154 10.71 -13.82 -6.47
C VAL A 154 10.78 -12.42 -7.08
N LEU A 155 11.91 -11.73 -6.96
CA LEU A 155 12.11 -10.41 -7.61
C LEU A 155 12.49 -10.50 -9.09
N VAL A 156 13.01 -11.66 -9.53
CA VAL A 156 13.57 -11.82 -10.88
C VAL A 156 12.49 -11.83 -11.97
N SER A 157 11.22 -12.02 -11.60
CA SER A 157 10.10 -11.99 -12.54
C SER A 157 9.51 -10.59 -12.68
N ILE A 158 8.94 -10.28 -13.85
CA ILE A 158 8.22 -9.03 -14.12
C ILE A 158 6.89 -8.94 -13.33
N VAL A 159 6.40 -10.09 -12.87
CA VAL A 159 5.11 -10.31 -12.25
C VAL A 159 4.90 -9.47 -10.97
N PRO A 160 5.73 -9.55 -9.91
CA PRO A 160 5.52 -8.80 -8.66
C PRO A 160 5.53 -7.27 -8.83
N VAL A 161 6.09 -6.74 -9.93
CA VAL A 161 6.12 -5.29 -10.20
C VAL A 161 4.70 -4.72 -10.34
N ALA A 162 3.69 -5.55 -10.63
CA ALA A 162 2.29 -5.16 -10.59
C ALA A 162 1.82 -4.65 -9.21
N LEU A 163 2.51 -4.99 -8.11
CA LEU A 163 2.28 -4.38 -6.80
C LEU A 163 2.44 -2.85 -6.82
N LEU A 164 3.34 -2.33 -7.66
CA LEU A 164 3.57 -0.89 -7.79
C LEU A 164 2.35 -0.16 -8.36
N ALA A 165 1.43 -0.86 -9.02
CA ALA A 165 0.19 -0.26 -9.47
C ALA A 165 -0.68 0.24 -8.31
N ALA A 166 -0.43 -0.19 -7.06
CA ALA A 166 -1.10 0.34 -5.86
C ALA A 166 -0.65 1.77 -5.49
N ILE A 167 0.51 2.23 -5.97
CA ILE A 167 1.13 3.52 -5.61
C ILE A 167 0.17 4.70 -5.78
N PRO A 168 -0.54 4.90 -6.91
CA PRO A 168 -1.39 6.07 -7.12
C PRO A 168 -2.46 6.23 -6.03
N ARG A 169 -3.15 5.14 -5.66
CA ARG A 169 -4.19 5.18 -4.61
C ARG A 169 -3.61 5.33 -3.21
N LEU A 170 -2.49 4.68 -2.93
CA LEU A 170 -1.80 4.85 -1.66
C LEU A 170 -1.33 6.30 -1.49
N ALA A 171 -0.76 6.90 -2.54
CA ALA A 171 -0.31 8.30 -2.52
C ALA A 171 -1.45 9.29 -2.24
N MET A 172 -2.63 9.08 -2.83
CA MET A 172 -3.82 9.90 -2.54
C MET A 172 -4.24 9.82 -1.07
N SER A 173 -4.10 8.64 -0.46
CA SER A 173 -4.45 8.43 0.96
C SER A 173 -3.53 9.22 1.91
N GLY A 174 -2.30 9.53 1.50
CA GLY A 174 -1.36 10.37 2.25
C GLY A 174 -1.50 11.88 2.00
N SER A 175 -1.89 12.27 0.78
CA SER A 175 -2.05 13.69 0.39
C SER A 175 -3.15 14.43 1.17
N GLY A 176 -4.19 13.72 1.64
CA GLY A 176 -5.24 14.31 2.46
C GLY A 176 -4.74 14.99 3.75
N SER A 177 -3.62 14.52 4.32
CA SER A 177 -2.98 15.14 5.49
C SER A 177 -2.14 16.38 5.15
N ASN A 178 -1.54 16.45 3.96
CA ASN A 178 -0.66 17.55 3.56
C ASN A 178 -1.44 18.75 3.01
N ALA A 179 -2.56 18.54 2.31
CA ALA A 179 -3.36 19.65 1.77
C ALA A 179 -3.92 20.58 2.87
N VAL A 180 -4.26 20.03 4.04
CA VAL A 180 -4.74 20.79 5.21
C VAL A 180 -3.62 21.61 5.88
N SER A 181 -2.37 21.16 5.80
CA SER A 181 -1.23 21.87 6.40
C SER A 181 -0.69 23.01 5.51
N TRP A 182 -0.81 22.86 4.19
CA TRP A 182 -0.44 23.90 3.22
C TRP A 182 -1.47 25.05 3.14
N SER A 183 -2.77 24.76 3.27
CA SER A 183 -3.82 25.80 3.24
C SER A 183 -3.79 26.70 4.48
N ARG A 184 -3.54 26.13 5.67
CA ARG A 184 -3.42 26.92 6.92
C ARG A 184 -2.24 27.90 6.91
N ARG A 185 -1.10 27.52 6.32
CA ARG A 185 0.08 28.39 6.21
C ARG A 185 -0.10 29.56 5.24
N ARG A 186 -0.95 29.40 4.22
CA ARG A 186 -1.21 30.45 3.22
C ARG A 186 -2.22 31.48 3.72
N LEU A 187 -3.18 31.07 4.54
CA LEU A 187 -4.18 31.98 5.13
C LEU A 187 -3.63 32.86 6.25
N THR A 188 -2.51 32.48 6.89
CA THR A 188 -1.82 33.32 7.89
C THR A 188 -0.87 34.35 7.30
N ARG A 189 -0.67 34.38 5.96
CA ARG A 189 0.24 35.31 5.26
C ARG A 189 -0.46 36.25 4.28
N LEU A 190 -1.76 36.49 4.45
CA LEU A 190 -2.42 37.60 3.76
C LEU A 190 -2.33 38.84 4.67
N PRO A 191 -1.70 39.94 4.22
CA PRO A 191 -1.75 41.21 4.94
C PRO A 191 -3.22 41.59 5.09
N ARG A 192 -3.71 41.68 6.33
CA ARG A 192 -5.00 42.33 6.59
C ARG A 192 -4.82 43.82 6.32
N GLY A 193 -5.34 44.30 5.20
CA GLY A 193 -5.37 45.73 4.93
C GLY A 193 -5.24 46.05 3.45
N VAL A 194 -6.33 45.90 2.70
CA VAL A 194 -6.55 46.75 1.51
C VAL A 194 -7.72 47.65 1.86
N PRO A 195 -7.51 48.95 2.15
CA PRO A 195 -8.61 49.86 2.38
C PRO A 195 -9.33 50.09 1.05
N VAL A 196 -10.63 49.81 1.03
CA VAL A 196 -11.52 50.12 -0.09
C VAL A 196 -11.62 51.64 -0.19
N ARG A 197 -11.09 52.23 -1.27
CA ARG A 197 -11.31 53.66 -1.58
C ARG A 197 -12.76 53.85 -2.04
N PRO A 198 -13.53 54.79 -1.46
CA PRO A 198 -14.79 55.21 -2.06
C PRO A 198 -14.49 56.03 -3.31
N THR A 199 -14.95 55.57 -4.47
CA THR A 199 -14.92 56.36 -5.70
C THR A 199 -15.94 57.50 -5.58
N MET A 200 -15.43 58.73 -5.55
CA MET A 200 -16.22 59.96 -5.67
C MET A 200 -17.01 59.94 -6.97
N ASN A 201 -18.33 60.09 -6.87
CA ASN A 201 -19.19 60.39 -8.02
C ASN A 201 -18.95 61.84 -8.42
N ALA A 202 -18.33 62.04 -9.58
CA ALA A 202 -18.32 63.31 -10.29
C ALA A 202 -19.54 63.35 -11.20
N SER A 203 -20.43 64.32 -10.98
CA SER A 203 -21.39 64.78 -11.99
C SER A 203 -21.54 66.30 -11.86
N THR A 204 -20.61 67.01 -12.49
CA THR A 204 -20.82 68.24 -13.27
C THR A 204 -21.93 67.98 -14.30
N ASP A 205 -22.85 68.84 -14.74
CA ASP A 205 -23.19 70.28 -14.70
C ASP A 205 -24.60 70.36 -15.39
N PRO A 206 -25.21 71.52 -15.72
CA PRO A 206 -25.09 72.90 -15.24
C PRO A 206 -26.37 73.43 -14.55
#